data_AF-A0A2D5GUF0-F1
#
_entry.id   AF-A0A2D5GUF0-F1
#
_cell.length_a   1.000
_cell.length_b   1.000
_cell.length_c   1.000
_cell.angle_alpha   90.00
_cell.angle_beta   90.00
_cell.angle_gamma   90.00
#
_symmetry.space_group_name_H-M   'P 1'
#
loop_
_entity.id
_entity.type
_entity.pdbx_description
1 polymer ?
#
loop_
_entity_poly.entity_id
_entity_poly.type
_entity_poly.pdbx_seq_one_letter_code
_entity_poly.pdbx_strand_id
1 'polypeptide(L)' 'MRVGIIALQHESNTFIQSATELPDFEYDVLATGDAIYPVFKDSAHEIGGFFASLSETDIEAVPIFVARALP' A
#
# COMPACT_ATOMS: atom_id res chain seq x y z
N MET A 1 20.81 -1.12 -6.98
CA MET A 1 20.22 -1.98 -5.90
C MET A 1 18.71 -1.89 -6.02
N ARG A 2 17.94 -2.92 -5.62
CA ARG A 2 16.47 -2.91 -5.75
C ARG A 2 15.83 -3.12 -4.38
N VAL A 3 14.74 -2.40 -4.09
CA VAL A 3 13.98 -2.54 -2.84
C VAL A 3 12.52 -2.84 -3.17
N GLY A 4 12.02 -3.96 -2.68
CA GLY A 4 10.61 -4.32 -2.80
C GLY A 4 9.75 -3.52 -1.83
N ILE A 5 8.65 -2.94 -2.31
CA ILE A 5 7.66 -2.24 -1.50
C ILE A 5 6.42 -3.13 -1.38
N ILE A 6 6.12 -3.52 -0.14
CA ILE A 6 4.93 -4.28 0.25
C ILE A 6 4.26 -3.56 1.42
N ALA A 7 2.94 -3.39 1.39
CA ALA A 7 2.18 -2.84 2.49
C ALA A 7 0.87 -3.61 2.73
N LEU A 8 0.53 -3.80 4.01
CA LEU A 8 -0.77 -4.24 4.47
C LEU A 8 -1.19 -3.30 5.60
N GLN A 9 -2.27 -2.57 5.40
CA GLN A 9 -2.78 -1.60 6.37
C GLN A 9 -4.23 -1.95 6.74
N HIS A 10 -4.40 -2.43 7.95
CA HIS A 10 -5.71 -2.74 8.53
C HIS A 10 -5.55 -2.79 10.05
N GLU A 11 -6.46 -2.13 10.78
CA GLU A 11 -6.49 -2.15 12.24
C GLU A 11 -7.73 -2.91 12.70
N SER A 12 -7.54 -4.06 13.36
CA SER A 12 -8.65 -4.91 13.80
C SER A 12 -9.35 -4.37 15.06
N ASN A 13 -10.63 -4.67 15.22
CA ASN A 13 -11.40 -4.40 16.44
C ASN A 13 -11.94 -5.70 17.05
N THR A 14 -11.49 -6.08 18.24
CA THR A 14 -11.88 -7.35 18.89
C THR A 14 -13.37 -7.42 19.28
N PHE A 15 -14.09 -6.29 19.33
CA PHE A 15 -15.50 -6.24 19.72
C PHE A 15 -16.47 -6.20 18.53
N ILE A 16 -15.97 -5.98 17.31
CA ILE A 16 -16.80 -5.95 16.11
C ILE A 16 -17.33 -7.36 15.82
N GLN A 17 -18.58 -7.45 15.37
CA GLN A 17 -19.23 -8.75 15.09
C GLN A 17 -18.93 -9.29 13.69
N SER A 18 -18.45 -8.42 12.80
CA SER A 18 -18.20 -8.75 11.38
C SER A 18 -16.70 -8.83 11.14
N ALA A 19 -16.25 -9.87 10.44
CA ALA A 19 -14.85 -9.93 10.01
C ALA A 19 -14.65 -9.03 8.78
N THR A 20 -13.44 -8.47 8.66
CA THR A 20 -12.97 -7.88 7.41
C THR A 20 -12.76 -8.99 6.38
N GLU A 21 -13.28 -8.80 5.18
CA GLU A 21 -13.22 -9.74 4.07
C GLU A 21 -12.41 -9.14 2.89
N LEU A 22 -12.09 -9.97 1.90
CA LEU A 22 -11.38 -9.51 0.70
C LEU A 22 -12.08 -8.32 0.00
N PRO A 23 -13.43 -8.28 -0.13
CA PRO A 23 -14.13 -7.15 -0.73
C PRO A 23 -13.85 -5.81 -0.06
N ASP A 24 -13.52 -5.78 1.24
CA ASP A 24 -13.22 -4.52 1.94
C ASP A 24 -11.89 -3.92 1.43
N PHE A 25 -10.92 -4.78 1.09
CA PHE A 25 -9.67 -4.36 0.45
C PHE A 25 -9.88 -3.98 -1.01
N GLU A 26 -10.69 -4.74 -1.75
CA GLU A 26 -11.03 -4.40 -3.14
C GLU A 26 -11.77 -3.07 -3.25
N TYR A 27 -12.60 -2.74 -2.25
CA TYR A 27 -13.35 -1.49 -2.17
C TYR A 27 -12.44 -0.28 -1.85
N ASP A 28 -11.47 -0.43 -0.94
CA ASP A 28 -10.56 0.66 -0.59
C ASP A 28 -9.27 0.64 -1.43
N VAL A 29 -8.30 -0.21 -1.10
CA VAL A 29 -7.09 -0.38 -1.92
C VAL A 29 -6.67 -1.84 -1.97
N LEU A 30 -6.63 -2.41 -3.19
CA LEU A 30 -5.95 -3.66 -3.50
C LEU A 30 -5.21 -3.50 -4.83
N ALA A 31 -3.88 -3.39 -4.76
CA ALA A 31 -3.05 -3.12 -5.93
C ALA A 31 -1.75 -3.94 -5.92
N THR A 32 -1.25 -4.26 -7.11
CA THR A 32 0.03 -4.95 -7.33
C THR A 32 0.82 -4.27 -8.42
N GLY A 33 2.16 -4.40 -8.36
CA GLY A 33 3.04 -3.86 -9.39
C GLY A 33 2.82 -2.37 -9.65
N ASP A 34 2.90 -1.98 -10.92
CA ASP A 34 2.81 -0.59 -11.34
C ASP A 34 1.44 0.06 -11.04
N ALA A 35 0.39 -0.73 -10.78
CA ALA A 35 -0.92 -0.22 -10.37
C ALA A 35 -0.88 0.49 -9.00
N ILE A 36 0.20 0.33 -8.23
CA ILE A 36 0.42 1.01 -6.95
C ILE A 36 0.78 2.49 -7.15
N TYR A 37 1.45 2.85 -8.26
CA TYR A 37 1.87 4.24 -8.51
C TYR A 37 0.72 5.26 -8.57
N PRO A 38 -0.34 5.06 -9.38
CA PRO A 38 -1.42 6.05 -9.46
C PRO A 38 -2.16 6.26 -8.14
N VAL A 39 -2.07 5.31 -7.20
CA VAL A 39 -2.71 5.42 -5.88
C VAL A 39 -1.84 6.23 -4.91
N PHE A 40 -0.51 6.03 -4.91
CA PHE A 40 0.35 6.52 -3.83
C PHE A 40 1.46 7.48 -4.23
N LYS A 41 1.89 7.52 -5.50
CA LYS A 41 3.13 8.23 -5.91
C LYS A 41 3.19 9.68 -5.43
N ASP A 42 2.10 10.41 -5.58
CA ASP A 42 2.00 11.83 -5.21
C ASP A 42 1.17 12.05 -3.93
N SER A 43 0.93 10.99 -3.16
CA SER A 43 0.17 11.04 -1.91
C SER A 43 1.05 11.38 -0.71
N ALA A 44 0.47 11.96 0.35
CA ALA A 44 1.14 12.16 1.64
C ALA A 44 1.25 10.87 2.49
N HIS A 45 1.03 9.71 1.88
CA HIS A 45 1.13 8.40 2.53
C HIS A 45 2.60 7.96 2.63
N GLU A 46 2.92 7.08 3.58
CA GLU A 46 4.27 6.50 3.73
C GLU A 46 4.79 5.88 2.42
N ILE A 47 3.93 5.22 1.64
CA ILE A 47 4.29 4.64 0.34
C ILE A 47 4.72 5.73 -0.65
N GLY A 48 4.00 6.86 -0.70
CA GLY A 48 4.39 8.03 -1.50
C GLY A 48 5.74 8.59 -1.06
N GLY A 49 5.98 8.65 0.25
CA GLY A 49 7.28 9.00 0.82
C GLY A 49 8.41 8.09 0.36
N PHE A 50 8.21 6.76 0.38
CA PHE A 50 9.19 5.81 -0.14
C PHE A 50 9.49 6.04 -1.62
N PHE A 51 8.46 6.23 -2.46
CA PHE A 51 8.66 6.51 -3.88
C PHE A 51 9.42 7.81 -4.12
N ALA A 52 9.03 8.89 -3.42
CA ALA A 52 9.68 10.18 -3.54
C ALA A 52 11.17 10.09 -3.15
N SER A 53 11.48 9.57 -1.96
CA SER A 53 12.86 9.50 -1.48
C SER A 53 13.73 8.53 -2.29
N LEU A 54 13.21 7.37 -2.72
CA LEU A 54 14.00 6.43 -3.53
C LEU A 54 14.28 6.97 -4.93
N SER A 55 13.39 7.81 -5.48
CA SER A 55 13.59 8.45 -6.79
C SER A 55 14.79 9.40 -6.84
N GLU A 56 15.27 9.86 -5.68
CA GLU A 56 16.46 10.72 -5.52
C GLU A 56 17.77 9.91 -5.34
N THR A 57 17.70 8.58 -5.47
CA THR A 57 18.83 7.65 -5.25
C THR A 57 19.03 6.71 -6.45
N ASP A 58 20.14 5.96 -6.47
CA ASP A 58 20.38 4.88 -7.43
C ASP A 58 19.68 3.55 -7.05
N ILE A 59 18.68 3.60 -6.16
CA ILE A 59 17.91 2.45 -5.69
C ILE A 59 16.57 2.40 -6.43
N GLU A 60 16.35 1.31 -7.15
CA GLU A 60 15.07 1.06 -7.82
C GLU A 60 14.02 0.62 -6.78
N ALA A 61 12.96 1.40 -6.65
CA ALA A 61 11.75 1.00 -5.94
C ALA A 61 10.96 0.00 -6.80
N VAL A 62 10.73 -1.20 -6.26
CA VAL A 62 9.98 -2.26 -6.93
C VAL A 62 8.63 -2.42 -6.22
N PRO A 63 7.53 -1.88 -6.76
CA PRO A 63 6.21 -2.06 -6.17
C PRO A 63 5.77 -3.51 -6.33
N ILE A 64 5.41 -4.19 -5.24
CA ILE A 64 5.01 -5.60 -5.26
C ILE A 64 3.52 -5.74 -4.93
N PHE A 65 3.10 -5.25 -3.77
CA PHE A 65 1.74 -5.43 -3.27
C PHE A 65 1.35 -4.35 -2.26
N VAL A 66 0.14 -3.82 -2.37
CA VAL A 66 -0.47 -2.97 -1.34
C VAL A 66 -1.92 -3.39 -1.14
N ALA A 67 -2.31 -3.60 0.11
CA ALA A 67 -3.69 -3.78 0.51
C ALA A 67 -4.02 -2.88 1.71
N ARG A 68 -5.13 -2.15 1.62
CA ARG A 68 -5.69 -1.36 2.72
C ARG A 68 -7.18 -1.60 2.84
N ALA A 69 -7.64 -1.78 4.08
CA ALA A 69 -9.05 -1.76 4.45
C ALA A 69 -9.20 -0.87 5.70
N LEU A 70 -10.16 0.05 5.68
CA LEU A 70 -10.40 0.95 6.81
C LEU A 70 -11.12 0.20 7.95
N PRO A 71 -10.83 0.51 9.24
CA PRO A 71 -11.44 -0.12 10.41
C PRO A 71 -12.92 0.20 10.64
#